data_AF-A0A9E2X9A2-F1
#
_entry.id   AF-A0A9E2X9A2-F1
#
_cell.length_a   1.000
_cell.length_b   1.000
_cell.length_c   1.000
_cell.angle_alpha   90.00
_cell.angle_beta   90.00
_cell.angle_gamma   90.00
#
_symmetry.space_group_name_H-M   'P 1'
#
loop_
_entity.id
_entity.type
_entity.pdbx_description
1 polymer ?
#
loop_
_entity_poly.entity_id
_entity_poly.type
_entity_poly.pdbx_seq_one_letter_code
_entity_poly.pdbx_strand_id
1 'polypeptide(L)'
;MPRRTCGSGPVNHPALRSDNVHPYYVSDRDRVLAFHRWLEGAEQDFIVVATMSDKAWWGYEIGFPSGGYWEEVFNSDVYDNWVNPIVAGNGSGVHVSGPPMHGFATSASVVIPANGVVVFARL
;
A
#
# COMPACT_ATOMS: atom_id res chain seq x y z
N MET A 1 -26.01 27.96 -21.65
CA MET A 1 -25.52 26.57 -21.52
C MET A 1 -24.50 26.54 -20.39
N PRO A 2 -24.80 26.00 -19.19
CA PRO A 2 -23.81 25.93 -18.12
C PRO A 2 -22.84 24.77 -18.38
N ARG A 3 -21.53 25.02 -18.18
CA ARG A 3 -20.49 23.99 -18.24
C ARG A 3 -20.71 22.99 -17.11
N ARG A 4 -20.74 21.70 -17.45
CA ARG A 4 -20.58 20.61 -16.48
C ARG A 4 -19.22 20.80 -15.79
N THR A 5 -19.23 21.09 -14.50
CA THR A 5 -18.06 20.96 -13.65
C THR A 5 -17.83 19.47 -13.43
N CYS A 6 -16.69 18.97 -13.90
CA CYS A 6 -16.20 17.64 -13.54
C CYS A 6 -15.96 17.66 -12.03
N GLY A 7 -16.76 16.90 -11.28
CA GLY A 7 -16.55 16.69 -9.86
C GLY A 7 -15.38 15.76 -9.63
N SER A 8 -14.22 16.30 -9.31
CA SER A 8 -13.25 15.68 -8.42
C SER A 8 -12.30 16.80 -7.97
N GLY A 9 -12.44 17.22 -6.72
CA GLY A 9 -11.36 17.97 -6.07
C GLY A 9 -10.08 17.13 -6.08
N PRO A 10 -8.90 17.72 -5.84
CA PRO A 10 -7.67 16.95 -5.73
C PRO A 10 -7.88 15.84 -4.70
N VAL A 11 -7.59 14.59 -5.10
CA VAL A 11 -7.62 13.44 -4.19
C VAL A 11 -6.67 13.77 -3.04
N ASN A 12 -7.25 13.97 -1.86
CA ASN A 12 -6.51 14.38 -0.69
C ASN A 12 -6.50 13.20 0.27
N HIS A 13 -5.30 12.74 0.65
CA HIS A 13 -5.08 11.72 1.67
C HIS A 13 -4.46 12.37 2.92
N PRO A 14 -5.24 13.02 3.79
CA PRO A 14 -4.75 13.63 5.03
C PRO A 14 -3.92 12.70 5.90
N ALA A 15 -4.26 11.42 5.99
CA ALA A 15 -3.51 10.45 6.79
C ALA A 15 -2.08 10.18 6.27
N LEU A 16 -1.79 10.39 4.99
CA LEU A 16 -0.40 10.34 4.49
C LEU A 16 0.44 11.55 4.97
N ARG A 17 -0.22 12.62 5.42
CA ARG A 17 0.40 13.84 5.94
C ARG A 17 0.23 14.03 7.45
N SER A 18 -0.41 13.08 8.14
CA SER A 18 -0.56 13.13 9.59
C SER A 18 0.77 12.86 10.29
N ASP A 19 0.88 13.28 11.54
CA ASP A 19 2.05 12.98 12.38
C ASP A 19 2.11 11.50 12.80
N ASN A 20 1.02 10.76 12.62
CA ASN A 20 0.93 9.36 13.00
C ASN A 20 1.69 8.48 12.00
N VAL A 21 2.74 7.85 12.51
CA VAL A 21 3.54 6.87 11.79
C VAL A 21 3.93 5.73 12.73
N HIS A 22 3.76 4.50 12.27
CA HIS A 22 4.16 3.32 13.00
C HIS A 22 4.95 2.40 12.06
N PRO A 23 6.29 2.48 12.05
CA PRO A 23 7.13 1.46 11.44
C PRO A 23 7.01 0.19 12.26
N TYR A 24 6.39 -0.85 11.69
CA TYR A 24 6.01 -2.05 12.44
C TYR A 24 6.73 -3.31 11.95
N TYR A 25 7.35 -3.28 10.77
CA TYR A 25 8.07 -4.41 10.23
C TYR A 25 9.33 -4.00 9.45
N VAL A 26 10.43 -4.69 9.73
CA VAL A 26 11.71 -4.55 9.03
C VAL A 26 12.30 -5.96 8.82
N SER A 27 12.75 -6.24 7.61
CA SER A 27 13.55 -7.41 7.27
C SER A 27 14.84 -6.96 6.59
N ASP A 28 15.96 -7.00 7.29
CA ASP A 28 17.27 -6.68 6.71
C ASP A 28 17.67 -7.68 5.63
N ARG A 29 17.31 -8.96 5.84
CA ARG A 29 17.57 -10.05 4.90
C ARG A 29 16.88 -9.82 3.56
N ASP A 30 15.61 -9.42 3.61
CA ASP A 30 14.80 -9.23 2.41
C ASP A 30 14.83 -7.79 1.90
N ARG A 31 15.43 -6.88 2.68
CA ARG A 31 15.50 -5.44 2.46
C ARG A 31 14.12 -4.78 2.38
N VAL A 32 13.20 -5.23 3.23
CA VAL A 32 11.80 -4.76 3.27
C VAL A 32 11.57 -3.92 4.53
N LEU A 33 10.89 -2.79 4.37
CA LEU A 33 10.37 -1.93 5.44
C LEU A 33 8.86 -1.74 5.22
N ALA A 34 8.06 -1.96 6.25
CA ALA A 34 6.65 -1.63 6.23
C ALA A 34 6.25 -0.73 7.41
N PHE A 35 5.43 0.27 7.12
CA PHE A 35 4.93 1.21 8.11
C PHE A 35 3.48 1.61 7.85
N HIS A 36 2.77 1.89 8.95
CA HIS A 36 1.37 2.29 8.96
C HIS A 36 1.27 3.81 9.16
N ARG A 37 0.37 4.44 8.41
CA ARG A 37 -0.01 5.86 8.54
C ARG A 37 -1.52 5.94 8.67
N TRP A 38 -2.02 6.74 9.61
CA TRP A 38 -3.45 6.89 9.83
C TRP A 38 -3.78 8.31 10.28
N LEU A 39 -5.06 8.68 10.22
CA LEU A 39 -5.56 9.90 10.85
C LEU A 39 -6.72 9.55 11.76
N GLU A 40 -6.59 9.90 13.04
CA GLU A 40 -7.65 9.66 14.02
C GLU A 40 -8.95 10.34 13.59
N GLY A 41 -10.05 9.58 13.61
CA GLY A 41 -11.38 10.05 13.23
C GLY A 41 -11.64 10.22 11.73
N ALA A 42 -10.68 9.93 10.86
CA ALA A 42 -10.85 10.06 9.40
C ALA A 42 -11.11 8.73 8.67
N GLU A 43 -11.10 7.60 9.38
CA GLU A 43 -11.25 6.23 8.81
C GLU A 43 -10.31 5.93 7.64
N GLN A 44 -9.16 6.61 7.58
CA GLN A 44 -8.16 6.45 6.55
C GLN A 44 -6.92 5.78 7.12
N ASP A 45 -6.66 4.57 6.66
CA ASP A 45 -5.47 3.81 6.99
C ASP A 45 -4.63 3.53 5.75
N PHE A 46 -3.32 3.68 5.87
CA PHE A 46 -2.37 3.42 4.82
C PHE A 46 -1.29 2.45 5.31
N ILE A 47 -1.06 1.40 4.55
CA ILE A 47 0.12 0.54 4.71
C ILE A 47 1.08 0.84 3.56
N VAL A 48 2.26 1.34 3.91
CA VAL A 48 3.34 1.60 2.97
C VAL A 48 4.36 0.48 3.11
N VAL A 49 4.71 -0.15 1.99
CA VAL A 49 5.74 -1.19 1.94
C VAL A 49 6.79 -0.77 0.92
N ALA A 50 8.03 -0.61 1.40
CA ALA A 50 9.18 -0.23 0.60
C ALA A 50 10.20 -1.38 0.59
N THR A 51 10.87 -1.57 -0.54
CA THR A 51 11.95 -2.55 -0.65
C THR A 51 13.16 -1.99 -1.38
N MET A 52 14.36 -2.36 -0.90
CA MET A 52 15.66 -2.09 -1.53
C MET A 52 16.28 -3.36 -2.14
N SER A 53 15.43 -4.36 -2.37
CA SER A 53 15.77 -5.61 -3.06
C SER A 53 15.71 -5.39 -4.57
N ASP A 54 16.68 -5.95 -5.31
CA ASP A 54 16.73 -5.94 -6.78
C ASP A 54 15.79 -6.96 -7.43
N LYS A 55 15.15 -7.82 -6.64
CA LYS A 55 14.08 -8.72 -7.06
C LYS A 55 12.74 -8.31 -6.49
N ALA A 56 11.67 -8.60 -7.24
CA ALA A 56 10.29 -8.52 -6.77
C ALA A 56 9.98 -9.67 -5.81
N TRP A 57 9.10 -9.40 -4.85
CA TRP A 57 8.56 -10.40 -3.93
C TRP A 57 7.12 -10.74 -4.31
N TRP A 58 6.85 -12.02 -4.48
CA TRP A 58 5.52 -12.55 -4.80
C TRP A 58 5.01 -13.34 -3.60
N GLY A 59 3.82 -12.99 -3.10
CA GLY A 59 3.24 -13.64 -1.93
C GLY A 59 3.95 -13.31 -0.61
N TYR A 60 4.45 -12.08 -0.49
CA TYR A 60 5.10 -11.64 0.74
C TYR A 60 4.04 -11.31 1.79
N GLU A 61 4.06 -11.98 2.93
CA GLU A 61 3.07 -11.73 3.98
C GLU A 61 3.40 -10.46 4.77
N ILE A 62 2.41 -9.57 4.89
CA ILE A 62 2.51 -8.32 5.65
C ILE A 62 1.27 -8.20 6.56
N GLY A 63 1.48 -7.68 7.78
CA GLY A 63 0.40 -7.40 8.73
C GLY A 63 -0.41 -6.15 8.37
N PHE A 64 -1.71 -6.20 8.60
CA PHE A 64 -2.66 -5.10 8.38
C PHE A 64 -3.53 -4.88 9.63
N PRO A 65 -3.83 -3.61 9.99
CA PRO A 65 -4.58 -3.31 11.21
C PRO A 65 -6.01 -3.86 11.20
N SER A 66 -6.59 -4.08 10.02
CA SER A 66 -7.95 -4.54 9.85
C SER A 66 -8.16 -5.34 8.55
N GLY A 67 -9.08 -6.31 8.58
CA GLY A 67 -9.41 -7.15 7.43
C GLY A 67 -10.35 -6.47 6.43
N GLY A 68 -10.51 -7.03 5.25
CA GLY A 68 -11.32 -6.46 4.16
C GLY A 68 -10.48 -6.10 2.94
N TYR A 69 -11.05 -5.32 2.02
CA TYR A 69 -10.34 -4.88 0.82
C TYR A 69 -9.47 -3.65 1.12
N TRP A 70 -8.24 -3.68 0.63
CA TRP A 70 -7.30 -2.56 0.67
C TRP A 70 -6.86 -2.24 -0.76
N GLU A 71 -7.10 -1.02 -1.21
CA GLU A 71 -6.77 -0.56 -2.56
C GLU A 71 -5.26 -0.26 -2.68
N GLU A 72 -4.59 -0.76 -3.71
CA GLU A 72 -3.23 -0.35 -4.08
C GLU A 72 -3.30 1.03 -4.75
N VAL A 73 -3.28 2.09 -3.95
CA VAL A 73 -3.40 3.48 -4.43
C VAL A 73 -2.12 4.03 -5.05
N PHE A 74 -0.99 3.35 -4.83
CA PHE A 74 0.29 3.70 -5.44
C PHE A 74 1.18 2.48 -5.60
N ASN A 75 1.84 2.39 -6.75
CA ASN A 75 2.87 1.40 -7.05
C ASN A 75 3.95 2.07 -7.91
N SER A 76 5.17 2.15 -7.39
CA SER A 76 6.27 2.86 -8.07
C SER A 76 6.78 2.15 -9.33
N ASP A 77 6.44 0.88 -9.54
CA ASP A 77 6.82 0.09 -10.72
C ASP A 77 5.83 0.26 -11.89
N VAL A 78 4.69 0.92 -11.64
CA VAL A 78 3.73 1.28 -12.68
C VAL A 78 4.27 2.48 -13.45
N TYR A 79 4.87 2.22 -14.60
CA TYR A 79 5.19 3.23 -15.59
C TYR A 79 4.00 3.47 -16.52
N ASP A 80 3.60 4.73 -16.66
CA ASP A 80 2.60 5.19 -17.63
C ASP A 80 3.19 5.04 -19.06
N ASN A 81 2.97 3.87 -19.67
CA ASN A 81 3.25 3.54 -21.07
C ASN A 81 4.72 3.48 -21.56
N TRP A 82 5.59 2.69 -20.92
CA TRP A 82 6.76 2.13 -21.62
C TRP A 82 6.99 0.67 -21.23
N VAL A 83 7.41 -0.14 -22.21
CA VAL A 83 7.25 -1.59 -22.30
C VAL A 83 7.89 -2.37 -21.12
N ASN A 84 7.15 -2.54 -20.02
CA ASN A 84 7.37 -3.64 -19.09
C ASN A 84 6.19 -4.62 -19.21
N PRO A 85 6.35 -5.77 -19.90
CA PRO A 85 5.26 -6.72 -20.12
C PRO A 85 4.79 -7.46 -18.84
N ILE A 86 5.47 -7.26 -17.69
CA ILE A 86 5.11 -7.84 -16.40
C ILE A 86 5.21 -6.75 -15.33
N VAL A 87 4.12 -6.04 -15.07
CA VAL A 87 4.00 -5.20 -13.87
C VAL A 87 3.82 -6.13 -12.67
N ALA A 88 4.76 -6.08 -11.72
CA ALA A 88 4.58 -6.74 -10.43
C ALA A 88 3.66 -5.88 -9.57
N GLY A 89 2.40 -6.28 -9.44
CA GLY A 89 1.41 -5.49 -8.72
C GLY A 89 0.28 -6.34 -8.18
N ASN A 90 -0.56 -5.72 -7.37
CA ASN A 90 -1.62 -6.40 -6.63
C ASN A 90 -2.97 -6.34 -7.35
N GLY A 91 -3.00 -6.06 -8.67
CA GLY A 91 -4.25 -6.05 -9.43
C GLY A 91 -5.29 -5.07 -8.87
N SER A 92 -4.86 -3.84 -8.56
CA SER A 92 -5.60 -2.74 -7.89
C SER A 92 -5.78 -2.85 -6.37
N GLY A 93 -5.44 -3.97 -5.73
CA GLY A 93 -5.53 -4.07 -4.27
C GLY A 93 -5.59 -5.51 -3.75
N VAL A 94 -5.69 -5.67 -2.44
CA VAL A 94 -5.66 -6.98 -1.78
C VAL A 94 -6.83 -7.19 -0.83
N HIS A 95 -7.29 -8.44 -0.73
CA HIS A 95 -8.24 -8.87 0.30
C HIS A 95 -7.49 -9.41 1.51
N VAL A 96 -7.55 -8.65 2.61
CA VAL A 96 -6.90 -8.97 3.88
C VAL A 96 -7.80 -9.87 4.71
N SER A 97 -7.34 -11.10 4.95
CA SER A 97 -8.07 -12.14 5.70
C SER A 97 -7.16 -13.18 6.36
N GLY A 98 -5.84 -12.96 6.36
CA GLY A 98 -4.84 -13.85 6.96
C GLY A 98 -4.78 -13.76 8.48
N PRO A 99 -3.93 -14.60 9.12
CA PRO A 99 -3.75 -14.61 10.56
C PRO A 99 -3.10 -13.31 11.08
N PRO A 100 -3.14 -13.04 12.41
CA PRO A 100 -2.40 -11.94 13.01
C PRO A 100 -0.89 -12.01 12.68
N MET A 101 -0.30 -10.86 12.34
CA MET A 101 1.11 -10.77 11.94
C MET A 101 1.69 -9.38 12.25
N HIS A 102 2.98 -9.31 12.55
CA HIS A 102 3.75 -8.08 12.79
C HIS A 102 3.08 -7.10 13.79
N GLY A 103 2.41 -7.63 14.82
CA GLY A 103 1.71 -6.84 15.84
C GLY A 103 0.31 -6.37 15.44
N PHE A 104 -0.19 -6.74 14.26
CA PHE A 104 -1.54 -6.45 13.80
C PHE A 104 -2.48 -7.66 13.85
N ALA A 105 -3.78 -7.39 13.77
CA ALA A 105 -4.85 -8.37 13.94
C ALA A 105 -5.01 -9.33 12.75
N THR A 106 -4.50 -8.99 11.56
CA THR A 106 -4.63 -9.81 10.35
C THR A 106 -3.47 -9.54 9.38
N SER A 107 -3.38 -10.30 8.30
CA SER A 107 -2.34 -10.20 7.28
C SER A 107 -2.89 -10.43 5.88
N ALA A 108 -2.06 -10.14 4.88
CA ALA A 108 -2.26 -10.59 3.52
C ALA A 108 -0.93 -10.85 2.83
N SER A 109 -0.96 -11.79 1.88
CA SER A 109 0.10 -11.96 0.89
C SER A 109 -0.01 -10.85 -0.15
N VAL A 110 1.06 -10.08 -0.33
CA VAL A 110 1.16 -8.98 -1.30
C VAL A 110 2.27 -9.23 -2.31
N VAL A 111 2.20 -8.53 -3.44
CA VAL A 111 3.30 -8.36 -4.38
C VAL A 111 4.04 -7.07 -4.03
N ILE A 112 5.37 -7.13 -3.92
CA ILE A 112 6.22 -5.96 -3.71
C ILE A 112 7.18 -5.87 -4.91
N PRO A 113 7.16 -4.80 -5.71
CA PRO A 113 8.04 -4.66 -6.87
C PRO A 113 9.50 -4.53 -6.47
N ALA A 114 10.42 -4.83 -7.39
CA ALA A 114 11.86 -4.64 -7.17
C ALA A 114 12.20 -3.16 -7.00
N ASN A 115 13.07 -2.82 -6.03
CA ASN A 115 13.52 -1.46 -5.74
C ASN A 115 12.38 -0.43 -5.70
N GLY A 116 11.25 -0.81 -5.12
CA GLY A 116 10.01 -0.07 -5.25
C GLY A 116 9.25 0.13 -3.95
N VAL A 117 8.15 0.86 -4.09
CA VAL A 117 7.21 1.18 -3.02
C VAL A 117 5.80 0.91 -3.51
N VAL A 118 5.03 0.21 -2.68
CA VAL A 118 3.57 0.06 -2.83
C VAL A 118 2.87 0.67 -1.62
N VAL A 119 1.70 1.25 -1.87
CA VAL A 119 0.85 1.84 -0.83
C VAL A 119 -0.54 1.25 -0.95
N PHE A 120 -0.99 0.65 0.14
CA PHE A 120 -2.35 0.15 0.29
C PHE A 120 -3.15 1.11 1.14
N ALA A 121 -4.37 1.44 0.72
CA ALA A 121 -5.28 2.30 1.45
C ALA A 121 -6.57 1.56 1.78
N ARG A 122 -7.06 1.83 2.99
CA ARG A 122 -8.46 1.64 3.37
C ARG A 122 -9.04 3.03 3.58
N LEU A 123 -10.05 3.36 2.77
CA LEU A 123 -10.70 4.66 2.69
C LEU A 123 -12.17 4.59 3.10
#